data_AF-A0A644ZRP9-F1
#
_entry.id   AF-A0A644ZRP9-F1
#
_cell.length_a   1.000
_cell.length_b   1.000
_cell.length_c   1.000
_cell.angle_alpha   90.00
_cell.angle_beta   90.00
_cell.angle_gamma   90.00
#
_symmetry.space_group_name_H-M   'P 1'
#
loop_
_entity.id
_entity.type
_entity.pdbx_description
1 polymer ?
#
loop_
_entity_poly.entity_id
_entity_poly.type
_entity_poly.pdbx_seq_one_letter_code
_entity_poly.pdbx_strand_id
1 'polypeptide(L)' 'MAFEMGWDQKETLTNEVKKYLPDSKVEVIKDINGKDRMLFVLVEPK' A
#
# COMPACT_ATOMS: atom_id res chain seq x y z
N MET A 1 -5.96 4.95 4.94
CA MET A 1 -4.73 5.77 4.81
C MET A 1 -4.20 5.65 3.39
N ALA A 2 -3.57 6.70 2.86
CA ALA A 2 -2.98 6.69 1.52
C ALA A 2 -1.61 7.37 1.54
N PHE A 3 -0.63 6.78 0.87
CA PHE A 3 0.76 7.23 0.84
C PHE A 3 1.30 7.19 -0.59
N GLU A 4 2.17 8.14 -0.93
CA GLU A 4 3.06 8.01 -2.08
C GLU A 4 4.25 7.13 -1.71
N MET A 5 4.73 6.31 -2.65
CA MET A 5 5.87 5.42 -2.46
C MET A 5 6.77 5.36 -3.70
N GLY A 6 8.01 4.88 -3.49
CA GLY A 6 8.91 4.46 -4.55
C GLY A 6 8.33 3.28 -5.33
N TRP A 7 8.64 3.19 -6.62
CA TRP A 7 8.05 2.20 -7.53
C TRP A 7 8.46 0.75 -7.24
N ASP A 8 9.56 0.57 -6.54
CA ASP A 8 10.15 -0.69 -6.10
C ASP A 8 9.74 -1.06 -4.66
N GLN A 9 9.01 -0.20 -3.96
CA GLN A 9 8.72 -0.35 -2.52
C GLN A 9 7.44 -1.13 -2.22
N LYS A 10 6.69 -1.56 -3.24
CA LYS A 10 5.40 -2.25 -3.07
C LYS A 10 5.47 -3.42 -2.09
N GLU A 11 6.41 -4.34 -2.29
CA GLU A 11 6.50 -5.56 -1.49
C GLU A 11 6.87 -5.24 -0.04
N THR A 12 7.92 -4.44 0.16
CA THR A 12 8.38 -4.05 1.50
C THR A 12 7.30 -3.32 2.29
N LEU A 13 6.61 -2.37 1.68
CA LEU A 13 5.55 -1.61 2.36
C LEU A 13 4.31 -2.47 2.62
N THR A 14 3.93 -3.34 1.69
CA THR A 14 2.80 -4.27 1.90
C THR A 14 3.09 -5.20 3.07
N ASN A 15 4.32 -5.71 3.19
CA ASN A 15 4.72 -6.59 4.29
C ASN A 15 4.68 -5.87 5.65
N GLU A 16 5.19 -4.63 5.73
CA GLU A 16 5.11 -3.83 6.96
C GLU A 16 3.67 -3.49 7.34
N VAL A 17 2.80 -3.16 6.37
CA VAL A 17 1.37 -2.95 6.65
C VAL A 17 0.75 -4.23 7.20
N LYS A 18 1.04 -5.39 6.63
CA LYS A 18 0.48 -6.67 7.10
C LYS A 18 0.98 -7.07 8.48
N LYS A 19 2.18 -6.64 8.85
CA LYS A 19 2.74 -6.86 10.20
C LYS A 19 2.02 -6.04 11.27
N TYR A 20 1.68 -4.79 11.01
CA TYR A 20 1.04 -3.89 12.00
C TYR A 20 -0.49 -3.85 11.92
N LEU A 21 -1.04 -4.07 10.73
CA LEU A 21 -2.47 -4.01 10.42
C LEU A 21 -2.87 -5.26 9.62
N PRO A 22 -2.82 -6.47 10.23
CA PRO A 22 -2.99 -7.74 9.52
C PRO A 22 -4.32 -7.82 8.76
N ASP A 23 -5.38 -7.30 9.36
CA ASP A 23 -6.75 -7.33 8.82
C ASP A 23 -7.03 -6.23 7.79
N SER A 24 -6.06 -5.34 7.53
CA SER A 24 -6.24 -4.28 6.55
C SER A 24 -6.23 -4.80 5.11
N LYS A 25 -6.95 -4.13 4.22
CA LYS A 25 -6.81 -4.32 2.77
C LYS A 25 -5.76 -3.35 2.23
N VAL A 26 -4.86 -3.87 1.38
CA VAL A 26 -3.81 -3.08 0.71
C VAL A 26 -4.11 -3.02 -0.78
N GLU A 27 -4.10 -1.83 -1.35
CA GLU A 27 -4.21 -1.60 -2.80
C GLU A 27 -3.06 -0.74 -3.28
N VAL A 28 -2.49 -1.11 -4.44
CA VAL A 28 -1.40 -0.35 -5.07
C VAL A 28 -1.86 0.14 -6.43
N ILE A 29 -1.76 1.45 -6.63
CA ILE A 29 -2.13 2.11 -7.88
C ILE A 29 -0.86 2.59 -8.59
N LYS A 30 -0.86 2.41 -9.90
CA LYS A 30 0.21 2.84 -10.80
C LYS A 30 0.01 4.29 -11.25
N ASP A 31 1.10 4.99 -11.51
CA ASP A 31 1.09 6.28 -12.19
C ASP A 31 0.82 6.14 -13.70
N ILE A 32 0.78 7.26 -14.42
CA ILE A 32 0.56 7.31 -15.88
C ILE A 32 1.63 6.55 -16.68
N ASN A 33 2.80 6.29 -16.09
CA ASN A 33 3.90 5.55 -16.71
C ASN A 33 3.85 4.05 -16.35
N GLY A 34 2.81 3.60 -15.64
CA GLY A 34 2.63 2.21 -15.24
C GLY A 34 3.49 1.77 -14.06
N LYS A 35 4.17 2.71 -13.37
CA LYS A 35 4.97 2.43 -12.18
C LYS A 35 4.12 2.51 -10.94
N ASP A 36 4.31 1.57 -10.02
CA ASP A 36 3.64 1.62 -8.71
C ASP A 36 3.99 2.96 -8.02
N ARG A 37 3.00 3.66 -7.49
CA ARG A 37 3.21 5.02 -6.95
C ARG A 37 2.42 5.33 -5.71
N MET A 38 1.20 4.78 -5.60
CA MET A 38 0.33 5.02 -4.46
C MET A 38 -0.01 3.72 -3.75
N LEU A 39 0.08 3.73 -2.42
CA LEU A 39 -0.34 2.65 -1.54
C LEU A 39 -1.54 3.11 -0.72
N PHE A 40 -2.64 2.36 -0.81
CA PHE A 40 -3.84 2.55 0.00
C PHE A 40 -3.95 1.43 1.02
N VAL A 41 -4.19 1.82 2.28
CA VAL A 41 -4.41 0.91 3.41
C VAL A 41 -5.79 1.18 3.98
N LEU A 42 -6.69 0.22 3.80
CA LEU A 42 -8.07 0.28 4.25
C LEU A 42 -8.19 -0.59 5.50
N VAL A 43 -8.48 0.04 6.64
CA VAL A 43 -8.78 -0.64 7.90
C VAL A 43 -10.27 -0.54 8.14
N GLU A 44 -10.93 -1.67 8.42
CA GLU A 44 -12.32 -1.65 8.85
C GLU A 44 -12.39 -1.14 10.30
N PRO A 45 -13.30 -0.20 10.62
CA PRO A 45 -13.55 0.19 12.00
C PRO A 45 -14.18 -0.99 12.75
N LYS A 46 -13.71 -1.23 13.98
CA LYS A 46 -14.32 -2.18 14.91
C LYS A 46 -15.59 -1.63 15.53
#